data_AF-A0A1G3IR44-F1
#
_entry.id   AF-A0A1G3IR44-F1
#
_cell.length_a   1.000
_cell.length_b   1.000
_cell.length_c   1.000
_cell.angle_alpha   90.00
_cell.angle_beta   90.00
_cell.angle_gamma   90.00
#
_symmetry.space_group_name_H-M   'P 1'
#
loop_
_entity.id
_entity.type
_entity.pdbx_description
1 polymer ?
#
loop_
_entity_poly.entity_id
_entity_poly.type
_entity_poly.pdbx_seq_one_letter_code
_entity_poly.pdbx_strand_id
1 'polypeptide(L)' 'MGGFLSIFSPPSAPAPAPLPPAPPLDDSEEIDRRRRLELLARRRRGRAETVATSLKGLLRLAADAPQRKSLLGE' A
#
# COMPACT_ATOMS: atom_id res chain seq x y z
N MET A 1 -29.10 42.94 -51.44
CA MET A 1 -27.94 42.24 -52.04
C MET A 1 -26.75 43.19 -51.86
N GLY A 2 -25.73 43.01 -51.04
CA GLY A 2 -25.21 41.91 -50.24
C GLY A 2 -23.81 42.38 -49.81
N GLY A 3 -23.33 41.96 -48.65
CA GLY A 3 -21.88 41.92 -48.36
C GLY A 3 -21.21 43.21 -47.86
N PHE A 4 -21.48 43.61 -46.61
CA PHE A 4 -20.61 44.55 -45.88
C PHE A 4 -20.14 44.04 -44.51
N LEU A 5 -20.39 42.76 -44.16
CA LEU A 5 -20.08 42.23 -42.82
C LEU A 5 -18.93 41.20 -42.76
N SER A 6 -18.18 41.00 -43.84
CA SER A 6 -17.18 39.90 -43.92
C SER A 6 -15.74 40.31 -43.61
N ILE A 7 -15.48 41.55 -43.17
CA ILE A 7 -14.11 42.10 -43.00
C ILE A 7 -13.44 41.64 -41.68
N PHE A 8 -14.20 41.11 -40.73
CA PHE A 8 -13.71 40.71 -39.39
C PHE A 8 -13.60 39.19 -39.19
N SER A 9 -13.24 38.43 -40.23
CA SER A 9 -12.99 36.99 -40.06
C SER A 9 -11.51 36.76 -39.70
N PRO A 10 -11.18 36.34 -38.47
CA PRO A 10 -9.80 36.00 -38.13
C PRO A 10 -9.35 34.78 -38.96
N PRO A 11 -8.06 34.71 -39.37
CA PRO A 11 -7.55 33.55 -40.07
C PRO A 11 -7.71 32.30 -39.19
N SER A 12 -8.12 31.18 -39.79
CA SER A 12 -8.23 29.90 -39.09
C SER A 12 -6.90 29.55 -38.43
N ALA A 13 -6.93 29.30 -37.12
CA ALA A 13 -5.73 28.92 -36.38
C ALA A 13 -5.16 27.59 -36.93
N PRO A 14 -3.83 27.45 -37.03
CA PRO A 14 -3.22 26.18 -37.43
C PRO A 14 -3.58 25.10 -36.40
N ALA A 15 -3.76 23.87 -36.88
CA ALA A 15 -4.09 22.74 -36.03
C ALA A 15 -3.03 22.58 -34.91
N PRO A 16 -3.45 22.34 -33.66
CA PRO A 16 -2.50 22.14 -32.55
C PRO A 16 -1.60 20.95 -32.85
N ALA A 17 -0.31 21.09 -32.54
CA ALA A 17 0.66 20.02 -32.73
C ALA A 17 0.21 18.74 -31.98
N PRO A 18 0.46 17.54 -32.54
CA PRO A 18 0.10 16.29 -31.88
C PRO A 18 0.82 16.19 -30.54
N LEU A 19 0.08 15.83 -29.50
CA LEU A 19 0.63 15.64 -28.16
C LEU A 19 1.65 14.49 -28.19
N PRO A 20 2.76 14.62 -27.45
CA PRO A 20 3.72 13.53 -27.33
C PRO A 20 3.06 12.30 -26.69
N PRO A 21 3.51 11.08 -27.06
CA PRO A 21 2.98 9.86 -26.48
C PRO A 21 3.21 9.85 -24.96
N ALA A 22 2.21 9.37 -24.21
CA ALA A 22 2.32 9.23 -22.77
C ALA A 22 3.47 8.29 -22.40
N PRO A 23 4.24 8.59 -21.33
CA PRO A 23 5.28 7.70 -20.86
C PRO A 23 4.69 6.37 -20.38
N PRO A 24 5.47 5.27 -20.45
CA PRO A 24 5.04 3.97 -19.94
C PRO A 24 4.81 4.03 -18.42
N LEU A 25 3.78 3.34 -17.94
CA LEU A 25 3.52 3.14 -16.51
C LEU A 25 4.68 2.34 -15.89
N ASP A 26 5.35 2.93 -14.91
CA ASP A 26 6.42 2.28 -14.14
C ASP A 26 5.87 1.73 -12.82
N ASP A 27 5.80 0.41 -12.71
CA ASP A 27 5.31 -0.31 -11.53
C ASP A 27 6.41 -0.56 -10.47
N SER A 28 7.63 -0.05 -10.68
CA SER A 28 8.79 -0.26 -9.80
C SER A 28 8.52 0.09 -8.33
N GLU A 29 7.89 1.23 -8.08
CA GLU A 29 7.52 1.72 -6.74
C GLU A 29 6.57 0.78 -6.00
N GLU A 30 5.61 0.19 -6.72
CA GLU A 30 4.62 -0.72 -6.14
C GLU A 30 5.27 -2.07 -5.79
N ILE A 31 6.19 -2.54 -6.62
CA ILE A 31 6.99 -3.76 -6.36
C ILE A 31 7.86 -3.56 -5.12
N ASP A 32 8.54 -2.42 -4.99
CA ASP A 32 9.40 -2.12 -3.85
C ASP A 32 8.61 -1.95 -2.55
N ARG A 33 7.43 -1.31 -2.63
CA ARG A 33 6.50 -1.23 -1.50
C ARG A 33 6.11 -2.62 -1.01
N ARG A 34 5.72 -3.52 -1.92
CA ARG A 34 5.32 -4.90 -1.57
C ARG A 34 6.46 -5.67 -0.92
N ARG A 35 7.68 -5.58 -1.48
CA ARG A 35 8.88 -6.21 -0.90
C ARG A 35 9.16 -5.72 0.52
N ARG A 36 9.05 -4.42 0.78
CA ARG A 36 9.23 -3.85 2.12
C ARG A 36 8.21 -4.41 3.11
N LEU A 37 6.95 -4.48 2.72
CA LEU A 37 5.87 -5.02 3.56
C LEU A 37 6.08 -6.50 3.88
N GLU A 38 6.47 -7.30 2.89
CA GLU A 38 6.75 -8.72 3.08
C GLU A 38 7.89 -8.96 4.07
N LEU A 39 8.99 -8.21 3.94
CA LEU A 39 10.12 -8.27 4.88
C LEU A 39 9.69 -7.93 6.30
N LEU A 40 8.86 -6.91 6.48
CA LEU A 40 8.31 -6.55 7.79
C LEU A 40 7.42 -7.64 8.36
N ALA A 41 6.53 -8.23 7.54
CA ALA A 41 5.66 -9.32 7.95
C ALA A 41 6.46 -10.55 8.42
N ARG A 42 7.50 -10.93 7.66
CA ARG A 42 8.40 -12.03 8.05
C ARG A 42 9.11 -11.76 9.38
N ARG A 43 9.64 -10.54 9.59
CA ARG A 43 10.29 -10.14 10.85
C ARG A 43 9.31 -10.18 12.03
N ARG A 44 8.07 -9.72 11.83
CA ARG A 44 7.02 -9.75 12.86
C ARG A 44 6.70 -11.18 13.27
N ARG A 45 6.55 -12.11 12.32
CA ARG A 45 6.30 -13.54 12.59
C ARG A 45 7.41 -14.15 13.45
N GLY A 46 8.67 -14.02 13.04
CA GLY A 46 9.80 -14.58 13.81
C GLY A 46 9.91 -14.01 15.23
N ARG A 47 9.65 -12.71 15.40
CA ARG A 47 9.60 -12.11 16.75
C ARG A 47 8.46 -12.67 17.59
N ALA A 48 7.27 -12.84 17.02
CA ALA A 48 6.12 -13.40 17.74
C ALA A 48 6.41 -14.83 18.23
N GLU A 49 7.03 -15.68 17.41
CA GLU A 49 7.42 -17.04 17.77
C GLU A 49 8.48 -17.07 18.89
N THR A 50 9.48 -16.19 18.80
CA THR A 50 10.51 -16.04 19.84
C THR A 50 9.90 -15.57 21.16
N VAL A 51 8.98 -14.60 21.09
CA VAL A 51 8.27 -14.11 22.28
C VAL A 51 7.42 -15.21 22.89
N ALA A 52 6.69 -15.98 22.08
CA ALA A 52 5.84 -17.06 22.56
C ALA A 52 6.63 -18.15 23.32
N THR A 53 7.84 -18.47 22.86
CA THR A 53 8.71 -19.49 23.48
C THR A 53 9.61 -18.94 24.58
N SER A 54 9.72 -17.62 24.73
CA SER A 54 10.48 -17.00 25.82
C SER A 54 9.84 -17.28 27.19
N LEU A 55 10.65 -17.26 28.25
CA LEU A 55 10.16 -17.40 29.63
C LEU A 55 9.00 -16.47 29.95
N LYS A 56 9.12 -15.19 29.56
CA LYS A 56 8.07 -14.19 29.77
C LYS A 56 6.80 -14.50 28.97
N GLY A 57 6.94 -15.02 27.75
CA GLY A 57 5.81 -15.45 26.93
C GLY A 57 5.08 -16.64 27.54
N LEU A 58 5.82 -17.63 28.03
CA LEU A 58 5.26 -18.80 28.72
C LEU A 58 4.53 -18.41 30.01
N LEU A 59 5.09 -17.51 30.81
CA LEU A 59 4.44 -16.99 32.01
C LEU A 59 3.12 -16.27 31.68
N ARG A 60 3.11 -15.47 30.61
CA ARG A 60 1.88 -14.81 30.14
C ARG A 60 0.84 -15.82 29.65
N LEU A 61 1.26 -16.82 28.88
CA LEU A 61 0.37 -17.90 28.42
C LEU A 61 -0.23 -18.68 29.58
N ALA A 62 0.55 -18.94 30.64
CA ALA A 62 0.08 -19.58 31.86
C ALA A 62 -0.90 -18.69 32.63
N ALA A 63 -0.69 -17.38 32.67
CA ALA A 63 -1.61 -16.43 33.29
C ALA A 63 -2.94 -16.30 32.54
N ASP A 64 -2.91 -16.41 31.20
CA ASP A 64 -4.11 -16.38 30.36
C ASP A 64 -4.87 -17.72 30.35
N ALA A 65 -4.30 -18.79 30.91
CA ALA A 65 -4.95 -20.10 30.98
C ALA A 65 -6.09 -20.11 32.02
N PRO A 66 -7.21 -20.80 31.74
CA PRO A 66 -8.32 -20.90 32.69
C PRO A 66 -7.87 -21.59 33.97
N GLN A 67 -8.18 -20.99 35.12
CA GLN A 67 -7.85 -21.51 36.44
C GLN A 67 -8.63 -22.81 36.68
N ARG A 68 -7.92 -23.95 36.65
CA ARG A 68 -8.51 -25.28 36.89
C ARG A 68 -8.30 -25.66 38.35
N LYS A 69 -9.29 -26.35 38.92
CA LYS A 69 -9.18 -26.88 40.29
C LYS A 69 -8.07 -27.93 40.32
N SER A 70 -7.06 -27.71 41.17
CA SER A 70 -6.00 -28.67 41.48
C SER A 70 -6.55 -29.76 42.39
N LEU A 71 -6.20 -31.02 42.12
CA LEU A 71 -6.63 -32.16 42.93
C LEU A 71 -6.08 -32.08 44.38
N LEU A 72 -5.01 -31.31 44.58
CA LEU A 72 -4.33 -31.16 45.86
C LEU A 72 -4.54 -29.78 46.52
N GLY A 73 -5.37 -28.91 45.93
CA GLY A 73 -5.79 -27.65 46.57
C GLY A 73 -4.77 -26.51 46.56
N GLU A 74 -3.61 -26.67 45.93
CA GLU A 74 -2.67 -25.59 45.57
C GLU A 74 -2.80 -25.20 44.10
#